data_AF-A0A970AGZ2-F1
#
_entry.id   AF-A0A970AGZ2-F1
#
_cell.length_a   1.000
_cell.length_b   1.000
_cell.length_c   1.000
_cell.angle_alpha   90.00
_cell.angle_beta   90.00
_cell.angle_gamma   90.00
#
_symmetry.space_group_name_H-M   'P 1'
#
loop_
_entity.id
_entity.type
_entity.pdbx_description
1 polymer ?
#
loop_
_entity_poly.entity_id
_entity_poly.type
_entity_poly.pdbx_seq_one_letter_code
_entity_poly.pdbx_strand_id
1 'polypeptide(L)' 'MIGRDLAVETECGTVYGTLIKVTPTALILRPTLLVGVAPAQVNDSLIIVFCRNICFITVDPLLPNTGDAAE' A
#
# COMPACT_ATOMS: atom_id res chain seq x y z
N MET A 1 -9.31 3.50 13.61
CA MET A 1 -8.69 3.60 12.27
C MET A 1 -7.94 2.34 11.86
N ILE A 2 -7.52 1.46 12.77
CA ILE A 2 -7.00 0.11 12.42
C ILE A 2 -8.09 -0.70 11.70
N GLY A 3 -7.71 -1.48 10.68
CA GLY A 3 -8.61 -2.33 9.90
C GLY A 3 -9.22 -1.67 8.65
N ARG A 4 -8.87 -0.42 8.33
CA ARG A 4 -9.27 0.26 7.09
C ARG A 4 -8.35 -0.09 5.94
N ASP A 5 -8.90 -0.19 4.75
CA ASP A 5 -8.12 -0.34 3.52
C ASP A 5 -7.55 1.01 3.09
N LEU A 6 -6.26 1.01 2.75
CA LEU A 6 -5.52 2.19 2.32
C LEU A 6 -4.83 1.93 0.99
N ALA A 7 -4.71 2.96 0.18
CA ALA A 7 -3.71 3.05 -0.89
C ALA A 7 -2.64 4.03 -0.43
N VAL A 8 -1.40 3.57 -0.38
CA VAL A 8 -0.25 4.37 0.02
C VAL A 8 0.64 4.55 -1.20
N GLU A 9 0.63 5.77 -1.73
CA GLU A 9 1.43 6.15 -2.89
C GLU A 9 2.81 6.59 -2.43
N THR A 10 3.82 6.07 -3.11
CA THR A 10 5.24 6.38 -2.93
C THR A 10 5.84 6.71 -4.28
N GLU A 11 7.04 7.31 -4.30
CA GLU A 11 7.78 7.54 -5.55
C GLU A 11 8.09 6.24 -6.31
N CYS A 12 8.07 5.10 -5.61
CA CYS A 12 8.35 3.78 -6.16
C CYS A 12 7.08 2.97 -6.47
N GLY A 13 5.90 3.59 -6.48
CA GLY A 13 4.62 2.92 -6.74
C GLY A 13 3.67 2.90 -5.55
N THR A 14 2.60 2.13 -5.67
CA THR A 14 1.44 2.16 -4.76
C THR A 14 1.26 0.84 -4.04
N VAL A 15 1.11 0.94 -2.71
CA VAL A 15 0.79 -0.18 -1.83
C VAL A 15 -0.68 -0.09 -1.44
N TYR A 16 -1.48 -1.06 -1.88
CA TYR A 16 -2.85 -1.24 -1.40
C TYR A 16 -2.83 -2.27 -0.28
N GLY A 17 -3.49 -1.99 0.84
CA GLY A 17 -3.56 -2.94 1.94
C GLY A 17 -4.36 -2.44 3.14
N THR A 18 -4.66 -3.37 4.03
CA THR A 18 -5.39 -3.08 5.27
C THR A 18 -4.43 -2.58 6.34
N LEU A 19 -4.75 -1.44 6.97
CA LEU A 19 -3.94 -0.84 8.02
C LEU A 19 -3.98 -1.69 9.30
N ILE A 20 -2.82 -2.16 9.74
CA ILE A 20 -2.66 -2.95 10.96
C ILE A 20 -2.22 -2.06 12.12
N LYS A 21 -1.25 -1.16 11.87
CA LYS A 21 -0.69 -0.29 12.90
C LYS A 21 -0.13 1.01 12.32
N VAL A 22 -0.24 2.08 13.09
CA VAL A 22 0.41 3.37 12.82
C VAL A 22 1.44 3.63 13.90
N THR A 23 2.58 4.15 13.48
CA THR A 23 3.62 4.69 14.37
C THR A 23 3.95 6.12 13.91
N PRO A 24 4.65 6.94 14.71
CA PRO A 24 5.04 8.29 14.28
C PRO A 24 5.89 8.33 13.00
N THR A 25 6.55 7.21 12.61
CA THR A 25 7.49 7.17 11.49
C THR A 25 7.11 6.18 10.39
N ALA A 26 6.09 5.35 10.58
CA ALA A 26 5.70 4.33 9.61
C ALA A 26 4.25 3.86 9.75
N LEU A 27 3.71 3.41 8.62
CA LEU A 27 2.47 2.63 8.49
C LEU A 27 2.81 1.15 8.33
N ILE A 28 2.08 0.28 9.01
CA ILE A 28 2.20 -1.16 8.89
C ILE A 28 0.88 -1.68 8.32
N LEU A 29 0.96 -2.29 7.13
CA LEU A 29 -0.18 -2.76 6.36
C LEU A 29 -0.07 -4.26 6.12
N ARG A 30 -1.22 -4.93 6.02
CA ARG A 30 -1.29 -6.22 5.33
C ARG A 30 -1.55 -5.93 3.85
N PRO A 31 -0.58 -6.18 2.94
CA PRO A 31 -0.74 -5.83 1.54
C PRO A 31 -1.81 -6.68 0.86
N THR A 32 -2.61 -6.05 0.01
CA THR A 32 -3.63 -6.69 -0.85
C THR A 32 -3.20 -6.63 -2.31
N LEU A 33 -2.57 -5.53 -2.74
CA LEU A 33 -2.07 -5.34 -4.11
C LEU A 33 -0.87 -4.38 -4.10
N LEU A 34 0.13 -4.66 -4.93
CA LEU A 34 1.30 -3.80 -5.13
C LEU A 34 1.37 -3.40 -6.61
N VAL A 35 1.45 -2.10 -6.89
CA VAL A 35 1.49 -1.57 -8.27
C VAL A 35 2.77 -0.75 -8.44
N GLY A 36 3.62 -1.11 -9.40
CA GLY A 36 4.89 -0.39 -9.66
C GLY A 36 5.97 -0.59 -8.60
N VAL A 37 5.67 -1.26 -7.49
CA VAL A 37 6.62 -1.55 -6.41
C VAL A 37 7.52 -2.72 -6.80
N ALA A 38 8.84 -2.50 -6.79
CA ALA A 38 9.80 -3.57 -7.07
C ALA A 38 9.62 -4.74 -6.09
N PRO A 39 9.61 -6.01 -6.57
CA PRO A 39 9.41 -7.19 -5.73
C PRO A 39 10.68 -7.52 -4.95
N ALA A 40 11.09 -6.65 -4.02
CA ALA A 40 12.30 -6.87 -3.26
C ALA A 40 12.07 -7.73 -2.02
N GLN A 41 10.95 -7.59 -1.30
CA GLN A 41 10.74 -8.29 -0.02
C GLN A 41 9.25 -8.42 0.31
N VAL A 42 8.48 -9.14 -0.50
CA VAL A 42 7.13 -9.56 -0.10
C VAL A 42 7.29 -10.81 0.77
N ASN A 43 7.55 -10.61 2.07
CA ASN A 43 7.22 -11.63 3.06
C ASN A 43 5.71 -11.50 3.27
N ASP A 44 4.94 -12.52 2.89
CA ASP A 44 3.48 -12.54 2.69
C ASP A 44 2.58 -12.06 3.85
N SER A 45 3.13 -11.54 4.95
CA SER A 45 2.35 -11.19 6.13
C SER A 45 2.12 -9.70 6.33
N LEU A 46 3.14 -8.84 6.11
CA LEU A 46 3.08 -7.41 6.43
C LEU A 46 4.06 -6.59 5.57
N ILE A 47 3.67 -5.36 5.24
CA ILE A 47 4.55 -4.34 4.64
C ILE A 47 4.65 -3.13 5.55
N ILE A 48 5.86 -2.59 5.68
CA ILE A 48 6.14 -1.38 6.46
C ILE A 48 6.46 -0.26 5.48
N VAL A 49 5.64 0.79 5.49
CA VAL A 49 5.85 1.99 4.67
C VAL A 49 6.27 3.13 5.57
N PHE A 50 7.51 3.59 5.42
CA PHE A 50 8.03 4.72 6.19
C PHE A 50 7.39 6.03 5.73
N CYS A 51 6.92 6.86 6.67
CA CYS A 51 6.21 8.11 6.35
C CYS A 51 7.00 9.05 5.44
N ARG A 52 8.34 9.04 5.54
CA ARG A 52 9.22 9.85 4.69
C ARG A 52 9.16 9.47 3.19
N ASN A 53 8.68 8.27 2.87
CA ASN A 53 8.55 7.77 1.50
C ASN A 53 7.11 7.93 0.97
N ILE A 54 6.18 8.44 1.78
CA ILE A 54 4.77 8.55 1.42
C ILE A 54 4.53 9.89 0.73
N CYS A 55 3.99 9.84 -0.49
CA CYS A 55 3.52 11.01 -1.21
C CYS A 55 2.06 11.31 -0.82
N PHE A 56 1.19 10.31 -0.91
CA PHE A 56 -0.24 10.43 -0.63
C PHE A 56 -0.81 9.17 0.03
N ILE A 57 -1.88 9.35 0.80
CA ILE A 57 -2.65 8.26 1.42
C ILE A 57 -4.11 8.45 1.05
N THR A 58 -4.70 7.42 0.44
CA THR A 58 -6.13 7.34 0.16
C THR A 58 -6.77 6.31 1.07
N VAL A 59 -7.90 6.67 1.71
CA VAL A 59 -8.67 5.78 2.60
C VAL A 59 -9.83 5.18 1.81
N ASP A 60 -10.08 3.88 2.00
CA ASP A 60 -11.05 3.08 1.25
C ASP A 60 -10.91 3.25 -0.28
N PRO A 61 -9.70 3.03 -0.84
CA PRO A 61 -9.47 3.20 -2.25
C PRO A 61 -10.30 2.21 -3.06
N LEU A 62 -10.82 2.65 -4.21
CA LEU A 62 -11.22 1.72 -5.25
C LEU A 62 -9.96 1.02 -5.76
N LEU A 63 -9.95 -0.32 -5.74
CA LEU A 63 -8.85 -1.07 -6.34
C LEU A 63 -8.82 -0.74 -7.84
N PRO A 64 -7.62 -0.52 -8.43
CA PRO A 64 -7.53 -0.29 -9.85
C PRO A 64 -8.13 -1.50 -10.57
N ASN A 65 -8.99 -1.25 -11.57
CA ASN A 65 -9.51 -2.30 -12.43
C ASN A 65 -8.32 -2.99 -13.10
N THR A 66 -7.97 -4.19 -12.66
CA THR A 66 -6.94 -5.03 -13.28
C THR A 66 -7.37 -5.63 -14.62
N GLY A 67 -8.47 -5.12 -15.20
CA GLY A 67 -9.13 -5.63 -16.40
C GLY A 67 -8.95 -4.78 -17.66
N ASP A 68 -8.17 -3.70 -17.64
CA ASP A 68 -7.85 -2.90 -18.84
C ASP A 68 -6.34 -2.99 -19.12
N ALA A 69 -5.87 -4.22 -19.30
CA ALA A 69 -4.56 -4.55 -19.85
C ALA A 69 -4.75 -5.56 -20.97
N ALA A 70 -5.65 -5.23 -21.90
CA ALA A 70 -5.81 -5.89 -23.18
C ALA A 70 -6.37 -4.85 -24.15
N GLU A 71 -5.47 -4.07 -24.76
CA GLU A 71 -5.44 -3.71 -26.19
C GLU A 71 -4.20 -2.88 -26.52
#